data_AF-A0A0C2H048-F1
#
_entry.id   AF-A0A0C2H048-F1
#
_cell.length_a   1.000
_cell.length_b   1.000
_cell.length_c   1.000
_cell.angle_alpha   90.00
_cell.angle_beta   90.00
_cell.angle_gamma   90.00
#
_symmetry.space_group_name_H-M   'P 1'
#
loop_
_entity.id
_entity.type
_entity.pdbx_description
1 polymer ?
#
loop_
_entity_poly.entity_id
_entity_poly.type
_entity_poly.pdbx_seq_one_letter_code
_entity_poly.pdbx_strand_id
1 'polypeptide(L)'
;MKEKLSLDGSIPSAGESGAPAQRALPLPADITKLEQVEKIDGRVLITHNKAITKLNFLKNLNELSNTQKNEYKHNLLIYGNENLNEIEFSDRLSLDPKTVFIRVNPQLTRDAMKKANLQVEIGDSTGTLG
;
A
#
# COMPACT_ATOMS: atom_id res chain seq x y z
N MET A 1 -30.43 56.79 20.51
CA MET A 1 -31.08 55.54 20.96
C MET A 1 -30.33 54.38 20.32
N LYS A 2 -30.16 53.31 21.10
CA LYS A 2 -29.26 52.18 20.84
C LYS A 2 -29.79 51.26 19.74
N GLU A 3 -28.86 50.71 18.97
CA GLU A 3 -29.05 49.65 17.98
C GLU A 3 -29.74 48.41 18.58
N LYS A 4 -30.60 47.78 17.79
CA LYS A 4 -31.00 46.39 17.96
C LYS A 4 -31.32 45.79 16.59
N LEU A 5 -30.28 45.30 15.91
CA LEU A 5 -30.46 44.35 14.80
C LEU A 5 -30.69 42.96 15.42
N SER A 6 -31.83 42.35 15.10
CA SER A 6 -32.06 40.93 15.31
C SER A 6 -31.15 40.12 14.38
N LEU A 7 -30.44 39.15 14.96
CA LEU A 7 -29.73 38.08 14.25
C LEU A 7 -30.62 36.84 14.27
N ASP A 8 -31.36 36.62 13.18
CA ASP A 8 -31.92 35.30 12.82
C ASP A 8 -31.37 34.84 11.45
N GLY A 9 -30.07 34.95 11.28
CA GLY A 9 -29.37 34.34 10.15
C GLY A 9 -28.70 33.05 10.59
N SER A 10 -29.31 31.91 10.27
CA SER A 10 -28.67 30.60 10.43
C SER A 10 -27.28 30.59 9.78
N ILE A 11 -26.27 30.18 10.55
CA ILE A 11 -24.92 29.94 10.04
C ILE A 11 -25.00 28.73 9.10
N PRO A 12 -24.64 28.83 7.80
CA PRO A 12 -24.41 27.64 7.01
C PRO A 12 -23.20 26.92 7.60
N SER A 13 -23.41 25.70 8.09
CA SER A 13 -22.37 24.81 8.58
C SER A 13 -21.38 24.53 7.45
N ALA A 14 -20.25 25.22 7.47
CA ALA A 14 -19.11 24.89 6.64
C ALA A 14 -18.39 23.71 7.29
N GLY A 15 -18.26 22.59 6.57
CA GLY A 15 -17.25 21.61 6.95
C GLY A 15 -17.49 20.13 6.67
N GLU A 16 -18.37 19.70 5.77
CA GLU A 16 -18.07 18.46 5.05
C GLU A 16 -17.03 18.80 3.98
N SER A 17 -15.76 18.89 4.41
CA SER A 17 -14.63 18.73 3.51
C SER A 17 -14.55 17.24 3.11
N GLY A 18 -15.58 16.76 2.43
CA GLY A 18 -15.46 15.62 1.55
C GLY A 18 -14.55 16.07 0.42
N ALA A 19 -13.23 15.96 0.62
CA ALA A 19 -12.32 15.96 -0.51
C ALA A 19 -12.91 15.00 -1.54
N PRO A 20 -13.08 15.42 -2.81
CA PRO A 20 -13.66 14.53 -3.81
C PRO A 20 -12.87 13.23 -3.75
N ALA A 21 -13.57 12.10 -3.61
CA ALA A 21 -12.95 10.78 -3.60
C ALA A 21 -11.96 10.75 -4.76
N GLN A 22 -10.66 10.83 -4.46
CA GLN A 22 -9.64 10.96 -5.48
C GLN A 22 -9.76 9.72 -6.33
N ARG A 23 -10.27 9.89 -7.55
CA ARG A 23 -10.40 8.79 -8.50
C ARG A 23 -9.00 8.23 -8.68
N ALA A 24 -8.85 6.94 -8.42
CA ALA A 24 -7.59 6.25 -8.65
C ALA A 24 -7.18 6.48 -10.11
N LEU A 25 -6.00 7.07 -10.32
CA LEU A 25 -5.43 7.17 -11.65
C LEU A 25 -5.14 5.74 -12.14
N PRO A 26 -5.37 5.43 -13.43
CA PRO A 26 -5.01 4.13 -13.96
C PRO A 26 -3.50 3.90 -13.83
N LEU A 27 -3.09 2.63 -13.75
CA LEU A 27 -1.68 2.27 -13.80
C LEU A 27 -1.07 2.75 -15.14
N PRO A 28 0.21 3.17 -15.16
CA PRO A 28 0.89 3.49 -16.40
C PRO A 28 0.82 2.32 -17.39
N ALA A 29 0.60 2.60 -18.67
CA ALA A 29 0.52 1.55 -19.72
C ALA A 29 1.78 0.68 -19.75
N ASP A 30 2.91 1.27 -19.39
CA ASP A 30 4.25 0.71 -19.36
C ASP A 30 4.56 -0.12 -18.12
N ILE A 31 3.65 -0.27 -17.15
CA ILE A 31 3.95 -0.88 -15.86
C ILE A 31 4.48 -2.32 -15.98
N THR A 32 4.08 -3.02 -17.05
CA THR A 32 4.57 -4.37 -17.37
C THR A 32 6.06 -4.43 -17.68
N LYS A 33 6.71 -3.32 -18.02
CA LYS A 33 8.18 -3.25 -18.16
C LYS A 33 8.89 -3.59 -16.84
N LEU A 34 8.22 -3.44 -15.69
CA LEU A 34 8.78 -3.85 -14.40
C LEU A 34 8.89 -5.36 -14.24
N GLU A 35 8.24 -6.16 -15.11
CA GLU A 35 8.38 -7.62 -15.08
C GLU A 35 9.81 -8.06 -15.36
N GLN A 36 10.64 -7.24 -16.02
CA GLN A 36 12.06 -7.56 -16.25
C GLN A 36 12.94 -7.39 -15.00
N VAL A 37 12.41 -6.77 -13.94
CA VAL A 37 13.18 -6.49 -12.72
C VAL A 37 13.33 -7.77 -11.92
N GLU A 38 14.55 -8.29 -11.91
CA GLU A 38 14.90 -9.50 -11.17
C GLU A 38 15.51 -9.20 -9.81
N LYS A 39 16.27 -8.10 -9.69
CA LYS A 39 17.06 -7.78 -8.50
C LYS A 39 16.93 -6.32 -8.13
N ILE A 40 16.81 -6.07 -6.82
CA ILE A 40 16.82 -4.74 -6.23
C ILE A 40 17.77 -4.76 -5.03
N ASP A 41 18.84 -3.95 -5.08
CA ASP A 41 19.58 -3.53 -3.89
C ASP A 41 19.00 -2.18 -3.43
N GLY A 42 18.13 -2.24 -2.44
CA GLY A 42 17.38 -1.11 -1.93
C GLY A 42 16.08 -1.55 -1.27
N ARG A 43 15.00 -0.81 -1.54
CA ARG A 43 13.70 -1.04 -0.91
C ARG A 43 12.59 -0.97 -1.92
N VAL A 44 11.55 -1.76 -1.71
CA VAL A 44 10.30 -1.71 -2.44
C VAL A 44 9.21 -1.19 -1.51
N LEU A 45 8.63 -0.04 -1.86
CA LEU A 45 7.55 0.60 -1.12
C LEU A 45 6.33 0.72 -2.02
N ILE A 46 5.23 0.10 -1.62
CA ILE A 46 3.96 0.13 -2.33
C ILE A 46 2.90 0.56 -1.31
N THR A 47 2.60 1.85 -1.28
CA THR A 47 1.76 2.42 -0.23
C THR A 47 0.61 3.25 -0.80
N HIS A 48 -0.56 3.17 -0.17
CA HIS A 48 -1.74 3.99 -0.48
C HIS A 48 -2.15 4.01 -1.97
N ASN A 49 -1.94 2.91 -2.69
CA ASN A 49 -2.29 2.82 -4.10
C ASN A 49 -3.67 2.17 -4.27
N LYS A 50 -4.68 2.98 -4.62
CA LYS A 50 -6.03 2.50 -4.96
C LYS A 50 -6.11 1.85 -6.34
N ALA A 51 -5.18 2.15 -7.24
CA ALA A 51 -5.18 1.63 -8.62
C ALA A 51 -4.61 0.21 -8.74
N ILE A 52 -3.77 -0.19 -7.79
CA ILE A 52 -3.10 -1.49 -7.80
C ILE A 52 -4.05 -2.53 -7.23
N THR A 53 -4.43 -3.51 -8.06
CA THR A 53 -5.18 -4.69 -7.64
C THR A 53 -4.29 -5.92 -7.50
N LYS A 54 -3.19 -5.97 -8.27
CA LYS A 54 -2.24 -7.10 -8.30
C LYS A 54 -0.80 -6.60 -8.45
N LEU A 55 0.16 -7.32 -7.87
CA LEU A 55 1.60 -7.04 -8.02
C LEU A 55 2.33 -7.94 -9.03
N ASN A 56 1.61 -8.51 -9.99
CA ASN A 56 2.19 -9.42 -11.00
C ASN A 56 3.23 -8.74 -11.92
N PHE A 57 3.25 -7.41 -12.00
CA PHE A 57 4.30 -6.67 -12.69
C PHE A 57 5.67 -6.75 -11.98
N LEU A 58 5.77 -7.37 -10.80
CA LEU A 58 7.02 -7.70 -10.10
C LEU A 58 7.24 -9.23 -9.97
N LYS A 59 6.53 -10.05 -10.75
CA LYS A 59 6.55 -11.52 -10.62
C LYS A 59 7.93 -12.18 -10.77
N ASN A 60 8.88 -11.52 -11.44
CA ASN A 60 10.22 -12.05 -11.64
C ASN A 60 11.25 -11.53 -10.62
N LEU A 61 10.84 -10.67 -9.68
CA LEU A 61 11.70 -10.21 -8.60
C LEU A 61 12.13 -11.43 -7.76
N ASN A 62 13.42 -11.74 -7.80
CA ASN A 62 14.03 -12.90 -7.15
C ASN A 62 14.98 -12.50 -6.02
N GLU A 63 15.51 -11.28 -6.03
CA GLU A 63 16.41 -10.78 -5.01
C GLU A 63 16.02 -9.36 -4.59
N LEU A 64 15.78 -9.19 -3.29
CA LEU A 64 15.59 -7.87 -2.68
C LEU A 64 16.42 -7.81 -1.41
N SER A 65 17.52 -7.10 -1.51
CA SER A 65 18.46 -6.86 -0.42
C SER A 65 18.53 -5.35 -0.16
N ASN A 66 19.08 -4.95 0.98
CA ASN A 66 19.32 -3.55 1.30
C ASN A 66 20.66 -3.47 2.01
N THR A 67 21.71 -3.19 1.26
CA THR A 67 23.08 -3.14 1.79
C THR A 67 23.36 -1.88 2.64
N GLN A 68 22.45 -0.90 2.60
CA GLN A 68 22.61 0.35 3.33
C GLN A 68 22.12 0.22 4.78
N LYS A 69 22.98 0.63 5.74
CA LYS A 69 22.62 0.75 7.16
C LYS A 69 21.66 1.92 7.36
N ASN A 70 20.38 1.67 7.12
CA ASN A 70 19.33 2.68 7.23
C ASN A 70 18.49 2.41 8.49
N GLU A 71 17.94 3.47 9.09
CA GLU A 71 17.04 3.36 10.25
C GLU A 71 15.72 2.63 9.91
N TYR A 72 15.38 2.58 8.63
CA TYR A 72 14.18 1.90 8.12
C TYR A 72 14.41 0.40 8.00
N LYS A 73 13.66 -0.36 8.80
CA LYS A 73 13.84 -1.80 9.00
C LYS A 73 13.30 -2.70 7.89
N HIS A 74 12.50 -2.16 6.96
CA HIS A 74 11.78 -2.97 5.98
C HIS A 74 12.37 -2.82 4.58
N ASN A 75 12.76 -3.95 4.00
CA ASN A 75 13.15 -4.07 2.60
C ASN A 75 11.92 -4.06 1.70
N LEU A 76 10.82 -4.67 2.16
CA LEU A 76 9.52 -4.69 1.48
C LEU A 76 8.45 -4.09 2.40
N LEU A 77 7.81 -3.02 1.93
CA LEU A 77 6.69 -2.36 2.60
C LEU A 77 5.48 -2.30 1.65
N ILE A 78 4.39 -2.97 2.02
CA ILE A 78 3.11 -2.97 1.29
C ILE A 78 2.02 -2.52 2.26
N TYR A 79 1.57 -1.28 2.14
CA TYR A 79 0.70 -0.65 3.16
C TYR A 79 -0.45 0.17 2.59
N GLY A 80 -1.67 -0.06 3.07
CA GLY A 80 -2.79 0.85 2.76
C GLY A 80 -3.30 0.74 1.31
N ASN A 81 -3.02 -0.35 0.60
CA ASN A 81 -3.48 -0.54 -0.77
C ASN A 81 -4.87 -1.18 -0.75
N GLU A 82 -5.91 -0.34 -0.68
CA GLU A 82 -7.31 -0.74 -0.44
C GLU A 82 -7.82 -1.83 -1.40
N ASN A 83 -7.39 -1.78 -2.67
CA ASN A 83 -7.87 -2.68 -3.73
C ASN A 83 -6.89 -3.82 -4.04
N LEU A 84 -5.74 -3.86 -3.38
CA LEU A 84 -4.74 -4.92 -3.59
C LEU A 84 -5.30 -6.25 -3.06
N ASN A 85 -5.45 -7.21 -3.96
CA ASN A 85 -6.00 -8.52 -3.64
C ASN A 85 -5.10 -9.68 -4.01
N GLU A 86 -3.96 -9.45 -4.69
CA GLU A 86 -3.05 -10.52 -5.09
C GLU A 86 -1.59 -10.03 -5.11
N ILE A 87 -0.71 -10.83 -4.52
CA ILE A 87 0.75 -10.63 -4.60
C ILE A 87 1.34 -11.88 -5.25
N GLU A 88 2.11 -11.68 -6.31
CA GLU A 88 2.87 -12.74 -6.96
C GLU A 88 4.32 -12.26 -7.11
N PHE A 89 5.24 -12.94 -6.43
CA PHE A 89 6.68 -12.79 -6.63
C PHE A 89 7.29 -14.11 -7.14
N SER A 90 8.58 -14.10 -7.45
CA SER A 90 9.29 -15.33 -7.79
C SER A 90 9.32 -16.28 -6.59
N ASP A 91 9.25 -17.57 -6.86
CA ASP A 91 9.52 -18.66 -5.92
C ASP A 91 10.95 -18.64 -5.34
N ARG A 92 11.87 -17.96 -6.03
CA ARG A 92 13.25 -17.74 -5.58
C ARG A 92 13.39 -16.58 -4.59
N LEU A 93 12.37 -15.72 -4.48
CA LEU A 93 12.41 -14.59 -3.57
C LEU A 93 12.27 -15.08 -2.12
N SER A 94 13.37 -15.03 -1.39
CA SER A 94 13.41 -15.29 0.05
C SER A 94 13.78 -14.02 0.78
N LEU A 95 12.93 -13.59 1.71
CA LEU A 95 13.14 -12.42 2.54
C LEU A 95 13.12 -12.82 4.02
N ASP A 96 13.95 -12.17 4.84
CA ASP A 96 13.80 -12.25 6.29
C ASP A 96 12.43 -11.63 6.67
N PRO A 97 11.52 -12.39 7.30
CA PRO A 97 10.23 -11.88 7.74
C PRO A 97 10.30 -10.58 8.53
N LYS A 98 11.37 -10.34 9.29
CA LYS A 98 11.56 -9.10 10.08
C LYS A 98 11.72 -7.85 9.21
N THR A 99 12.11 -8.05 7.96
CA THR A 99 12.33 -6.99 6.96
C THR A 99 11.13 -6.79 6.04
N VAL A 100 10.02 -7.49 6.27
CA VAL A 100 8.81 -7.38 5.46
C VAL A 100 7.66 -6.83 6.32
N PHE A 101 6.93 -5.87 5.77
CA PHE A 101 5.77 -5.28 6.42
C PHE A 101 4.59 -5.19 5.44
N ILE A 102 3.55 -6.00 5.66
CA ILE A 102 2.35 -6.03 4.83
C ILE A 102 1.12 -5.81 5.72
N ARG A 103 0.54 -4.60 5.68
CA ARG A 103 -0.65 -4.28 6.50
C ARG A 103 -1.62 -3.34 5.81
N VAL A 104 -2.86 -3.31 6.30
CA VAL A 104 -3.90 -2.38 5.82
C VAL A 104 -4.16 -2.56 4.32
N ASN A 105 -4.13 -3.81 3.84
CA ASN A 105 -4.54 -4.20 2.49
C ASN A 105 -5.79 -5.08 2.62
N PRO A 106 -6.98 -4.50 2.84
CA PRO A 106 -8.17 -5.21 3.32
C PRO A 106 -8.69 -6.30 2.37
N GLN A 107 -8.34 -6.23 1.08
CA GLN A 107 -8.72 -7.23 0.07
C GLN A 107 -7.66 -8.32 -0.12
N LEU A 108 -6.49 -8.21 0.53
CA LEU A 108 -5.41 -9.16 0.43
C LEU A 108 -5.56 -10.27 1.48
N THR A 109 -5.71 -11.50 1.01
CA THR A 109 -5.76 -12.69 1.87
C THR A 109 -4.45 -13.46 1.84
N ARG A 110 -4.23 -14.37 2.80
CA ARG A 110 -3.05 -15.24 2.83
C ARG A 110 -2.93 -16.10 1.56
N ASP A 111 -4.05 -16.67 1.11
CA ASP A 111 -4.09 -17.52 -0.10
C ASP A 111 -3.77 -16.76 -1.39
N ALA A 112 -3.96 -15.43 -1.38
CA ALA A 112 -3.64 -14.59 -2.52
C ALA A 112 -2.17 -14.11 -2.55
N MET A 113 -1.35 -14.52 -1.58
CA MET A 113 0.11 -14.41 -1.65
C MET A 113 0.66 -15.67 -2.34
N LYS A 114 0.90 -15.55 -3.64
CA LYS A 114 1.33 -16.66 -4.50
C LYS A 114 2.83 -16.74 -4.59
N LYS A 115 3.36 -17.97 -4.58
CA LYS A 115 4.74 -18.38 -4.89
C LYS A 115 5.84 -17.83 -3.99
N ALA A 116 5.65 -16.65 -3.41
CA ALA A 116 6.58 -16.05 -2.49
C ALA A 116 6.54 -16.83 -1.17
N ASN A 117 7.68 -17.36 -0.73
CA ASN A 117 7.82 -17.99 0.60
C ASN A 117 7.91 -16.90 1.70
N LEU A 118 6.95 -15.97 1.69
CA LEU A 118 6.87 -14.87 2.62
C LEU A 118 6.06 -15.32 3.83
N GLN A 119 6.76 -15.73 4.88
CA GLN A 119 6.17 -16.03 6.18
C GLN A 119 5.87 -14.71 6.91
N VAL A 120 4.87 -13.98 6.44
CA VAL A 120 4.57 -12.63 6.92
C VAL A 120 3.16 -12.56 7.48
N GLU A 121 3.04 -11.88 8.62
CA GLU A 121 1.74 -11.61 9.23
C GLU A 121 1.03 -10.51 8.44
N ILE A 122 -0.10 -10.85 7.82
CA ILE A 122 -1.02 -9.87 7.26
C ILE A 122 -1.83 -9.29 8.42
N GLY A 123 -1.83 -7.96 8.56
CA GLY A 123 -2.54 -7.26 9.63
C GLY A 123 -3.37 -6.08 9.14
N ASP A 124 -4.32 -5.67 9.96
CA ASP A 124 -5.07 -4.42 9.77
C ASP A 124 -4.39 -3.25 10.52
N SER A 125 -5.10 -2.11 10.64
CA SER A 125 -4.60 -0.93 11.35
C SER A 125 -4.50 -1.10 12.87
N THR A 126 -5.00 -2.22 13.41
CA THR A 126 -5.12 -2.50 14.85
C THR A 126 -4.27 -3.67 15.34
N GLY A 127 -3.83 -4.57 14.45
CA GLY A 127 -3.07 -5.75 14.85
C GLY A 127 -2.88 -6.77 13.73
N THR A 128 -2.20 -7.88 14.04
CA THR A 128 -2.04 -9.03 13.13
C THR A 128 -3.32 -9.83 13.10
N LEU A 129 -3.78 -10.24 11.92
CA LEU A 129 -4.85 -11.21 11.80
C LEU A 129 -4.23 -12.60 12.03
N GLY A 130 -4.62 -13.25 13.13
CA GLY A 130 -4.19 -14.60 13.50
C GLY A 130 -4.36 -15.61 12.37
#